data_AF-A0A0R2K852-F1
#
_entry.id   AF-A0A0R2K852-F1
#
_cell.length_a   1.000
_cell.length_b   1.000
_cell.length_c   1.000
_cell.angle_alpha   90.00
_cell.angle_beta   90.00
_cell.angle_gamma   90.00
#
_symmetry.space_group_name_H-M   'P 1'
#
loop_
_entity.id
_entity.type
_entity.pdbx_description
1 polymer ?
#
loop_
_entity_poly.entity_id
_entity_poly.type
_entity_poly.pdbx_seq_one_letter_code
_entity_poly.pdbx_strand_id
1 'polypeptide(L)'
;MKKWIFLMIGTLLVGGFLTACSQKSNKKTVTPKQASSKILNRSETIWQQTAYIKATANDKGKLSNMKTEKVSENGGSSIWTTYGGKFSGNYVRTNYATIKKILKQNTEDSEYKSRFFSIKELNAVLKKAKAPIRIHKYSDLVYLKNSKIDGGQAMGFIASGHKLYALGLKYSYSATQPNGTVDRCYIFSDQEYQVPKLHYSAQQLTGRWAASDDRSDQLVMRKDWLYQSQKVGINTQYKRIKIQDLNKVSASTLYTNTTFSYAQTQALSQGYAMPRVTTQAGSDGSYIYLFVNVKTLVQIGNGSLKTYQKLTEDIETSDLPDSVLNVFDELDKQTPKYVANSLTSQSNNHYIAALTDNVNKLTATAIQRHTQVKKVSLSGQQITISNVD
;
A
#
# COMPACT_ATOMS: atom_id res chain seq x y z
N MET A 1 48.52 -28.82 35.88
CA MET A 1 49.91 -29.06 36.32
C MET A 1 50.74 -29.45 35.11
N LYS A 2 51.82 -28.69 34.85
CA LYS A 2 53.04 -28.99 34.06
C LYS A 2 52.87 -29.40 32.58
N LYS A 3 53.68 -29.00 31.60
CA LYS A 3 54.76 -28.00 31.35
C LYS A 3 55.01 -28.18 29.84
N TRP A 4 54.85 -27.14 29.00
CA TRP A 4 55.95 -26.50 28.24
C TRP A 4 57.08 -27.43 27.75
N ILE A 5 57.21 -27.57 26.42
CA ILE A 5 58.52 -27.59 25.74
C ILE A 5 58.44 -26.69 24.49
N PHE A 6 59.19 -25.60 24.58
CA PHE A 6 59.70 -24.79 23.48
C PHE A 6 60.75 -25.60 22.70
N LEU A 7 60.79 -25.46 21.37
CA LEU A 7 62.09 -25.41 20.70
C LEU A 7 62.09 -24.41 19.54
N MET A 8 63.14 -23.60 19.57
CA MET A 8 63.45 -22.42 18.78
C MET A 8 63.99 -22.75 17.38
N ILE A 9 63.63 -21.86 16.44
CA ILE A 9 64.48 -21.13 15.47
C ILE A 9 65.34 -21.94 14.50
N GLY A 10 65.03 -21.74 13.22
CA GLY A 10 65.95 -21.94 12.09
C GLY A 10 65.49 -21.09 10.90
N THR A 11 65.90 -19.82 10.90
CA THR A 11 65.70 -18.85 9.82
C THR A 11 66.45 -19.29 8.56
N LEU A 12 65.77 -19.42 7.43
CA LEU A 12 66.42 -19.39 6.12
C LEU A 12 65.55 -18.64 5.11
N LEU A 13 65.91 -17.38 4.92
CA LEU A 13 65.49 -16.48 3.85
C LEU A 13 66.11 -16.97 2.54
N VAL A 14 65.28 -17.44 1.60
CA VAL A 14 65.60 -17.38 0.16
C VAL A 14 64.38 -16.86 -0.56
N GLY A 15 64.53 -15.66 -1.13
CA GLY A 15 63.51 -14.99 -1.93
C GLY A 15 63.29 -15.71 -3.26
N GLY A 16 62.02 -15.93 -3.58
CA GLY A 16 61.55 -16.24 -4.91
C GLY A 16 60.37 -15.32 -5.22
N PHE A 17 60.59 -14.37 -6.13
CA PHE A 17 59.59 -13.47 -6.68
C PHE A 17 58.42 -14.29 -7.27
N LEU A 18 57.32 -14.40 -6.52
CA LEU A 18 56.02 -14.72 -7.11
C LEU A 18 55.32 -13.40 -7.40
N THR A 19 55.47 -12.99 -8.65
CA THR A 19 54.65 -12.01 -9.35
C THR A 19 53.17 -12.27 -9.04
N ALA A 20 52.63 -11.48 -8.13
CA ALA A 20 51.21 -11.38 -7.89
C ALA A 20 50.56 -10.77 -9.15
N CYS A 21 50.14 -11.62 -10.09
CA CYS A 21 49.08 -11.29 -11.04
C CYS A 21 47.80 -11.05 -10.25
N SER A 22 47.69 -9.86 -9.66
CA SER A 22 46.42 -9.31 -9.24
C SER A 22 45.62 -9.03 -10.51
N GLN A 23 44.87 -10.04 -10.97
CA GLN A 23 43.71 -9.83 -11.81
C GLN A 23 42.78 -8.90 -11.02
N LYS A 24 42.92 -7.59 -11.26
CA LYS A 24 41.88 -6.61 -10.98
C LYS A 24 40.67 -7.09 -11.76
N SER A 25 39.80 -7.84 -11.10
CA SER A 25 38.45 -8.04 -11.61
C SER A 25 37.90 -6.63 -11.84
N ASN A 26 37.73 -6.27 -13.11
CA ASN A 26 37.05 -5.05 -13.49
C ASN A 26 35.61 -5.21 -12.98
N LYS A 27 35.35 -4.82 -11.73
CA LYS A 27 33.99 -4.70 -11.20
C LYS A 27 33.30 -3.69 -12.08
N LYS A 28 32.52 -4.20 -13.05
CA LYS A 28 31.75 -3.42 -14.00
C LYS A 28 30.92 -2.42 -13.20
N THR A 29 31.25 -1.13 -13.33
CA THR A 29 30.57 -0.06 -12.61
C THR A 29 29.08 -0.10 -12.97
N VAL A 30 28.24 -0.37 -11.97
CA VAL A 30 26.79 -0.44 -12.16
C VAL A 30 26.28 0.97 -12.44
N THR A 31 25.63 1.16 -13.59
CA THR A 31 25.05 2.47 -13.94
C THR A 31 23.87 2.83 -13.02
N PRO A 32 23.56 4.12 -12.81
CA PRO A 32 22.38 4.56 -12.05
C PRO A 32 21.09 3.87 -12.52
N LYS A 33 20.93 3.72 -13.84
CA LYS A 33 19.81 3.02 -14.46
C LYS A 33 19.70 1.57 -14.00
N GLN A 34 20.80 0.83 -14.02
CA GLN A 34 20.84 -0.59 -13.65
C GLN A 34 20.57 -0.76 -12.16
N ALA A 35 21.17 0.07 -11.30
CA ALA A 35 20.94 0.05 -9.87
C ALA A 35 19.46 0.33 -9.54
N SER A 36 18.90 1.40 -10.11
CA SER A 36 17.49 1.74 -9.96
C SER A 36 16.57 0.64 -10.50
N SER A 37 16.87 0.08 -11.67
CA SER A 37 16.04 -0.97 -12.27
C SER A 37 16.03 -2.23 -11.41
N LYS A 38 17.15 -2.61 -10.78
CA LYS A 38 17.20 -3.74 -9.84
C LYS A 38 16.25 -3.53 -8.66
N ILE A 39 16.18 -2.32 -8.10
CA ILE A 39 15.26 -1.99 -7.00
C ILE A 39 13.81 -2.06 -7.47
N LEU A 40 13.49 -1.42 -8.59
CA LEU A 40 12.13 -1.38 -9.14
C LEU A 40 11.63 -2.76 -9.64
N ASN A 41 12.55 -3.69 -9.90
CA ASN A 41 12.26 -5.06 -10.31
C ASN A 41 12.17 -6.05 -9.14
N ARG A 42 12.25 -5.59 -7.88
CA ARG A 42 11.88 -6.41 -6.73
C ARG A 42 10.47 -6.98 -6.92
N SER A 43 10.20 -8.11 -6.28
CA SER A 43 8.90 -8.79 -6.37
C SER A 43 7.76 -7.82 -6.05
N GLU A 44 7.94 -7.02 -5.01
CA GLU A 44 6.99 -6.01 -4.56
C GLU A 44 7.70 -4.93 -3.74
N THR A 45 7.31 -3.68 -3.89
CA THR A 45 7.72 -2.58 -3.03
C THR A 45 6.64 -1.50 -3.04
N ILE A 46 6.20 -1.09 -1.86
CA ILE A 46 5.21 -0.03 -1.66
C ILE A 46 6.00 1.23 -1.33
N TRP A 47 5.66 2.35 -1.95
CA TRP A 47 6.38 3.61 -1.84
C TRP A 47 5.40 4.68 -1.40
N GLN A 48 5.59 5.23 -0.20
CA GLN A 48 4.79 6.33 0.32
C GLN A 48 5.57 7.63 0.18
N GLN A 49 4.92 8.69 -0.29
CA GLN A 49 5.53 10.01 -0.35
C GLN A 49 5.79 10.53 1.07
N THR A 50 7.05 10.81 1.39
CA THR A 50 7.46 11.32 2.72
C THR A 50 7.84 12.80 2.67
N ALA A 51 8.29 13.28 1.52
CA ALA A 51 8.72 14.66 1.34
C ALA A 51 8.65 15.07 -0.13
N TYR A 52 8.80 16.36 -0.38
CA TYR A 52 8.95 16.90 -1.72
C TYR A 52 9.87 18.12 -1.71
N ILE A 53 10.36 18.49 -2.88
CA ILE A 53 11.24 19.65 -3.06
C ILE A 53 10.52 20.68 -3.90
N LYS A 54 10.44 21.90 -3.38
CA LYS A 54 9.94 23.09 -4.08
C LYS A 54 11.07 24.04 -4.42
N ALA A 55 10.87 24.81 -5.47
CA ALA A 55 11.69 25.97 -5.82
C ALA A 55 10.79 27.12 -6.27
N THR A 56 11.34 28.33 -6.31
CA THR A 56 10.65 29.52 -6.82
C THR A 56 11.17 29.85 -8.21
N ALA A 57 10.28 30.05 -9.18
CA ALA A 57 10.62 30.52 -10.52
C ALA A 57 10.38 32.03 -10.64
N ASN A 58 11.36 32.78 -11.13
CA ASN A 58 11.15 34.17 -11.50
C ASN A 58 10.50 34.33 -12.90
N ASP A 59 10.29 35.58 -13.30
CA ASP A 59 9.81 36.03 -14.62
C ASP A 59 10.54 35.42 -15.83
N LYS A 60 11.82 35.05 -15.65
CA LYS A 60 12.68 34.45 -16.67
C LYS A 60 12.83 32.92 -16.52
N GLY A 61 12.09 32.31 -15.59
CA GLY A 61 12.19 30.88 -15.29
C GLY A 61 13.52 30.48 -14.65
N LYS A 62 14.25 31.42 -14.04
CA LYS A 62 15.41 31.11 -13.19
C LYS A 62 14.89 30.63 -11.83
N LEU A 63 15.45 29.52 -11.36
CA LEU A 63 15.00 28.85 -10.15
C LEU A 63 15.89 29.19 -8.96
N SER A 64 15.26 29.52 -7.83
CA SER A 64 15.91 29.86 -6.56
C SER A 64 15.15 29.22 -5.38
N ASN A 65 15.63 29.47 -4.15
CA ASN A 65 14.92 29.13 -2.91
C ASN A 65 14.52 27.66 -2.78
N MET A 66 15.38 26.74 -3.21
CA MET A 66 15.08 25.31 -3.18
C MET A 66 14.98 24.79 -1.74
N LYS A 67 13.80 24.29 -1.36
CA LYS A 67 13.47 23.81 -0.01
C LYS A 67 12.90 22.40 -0.07
N THR A 68 13.13 21.64 1.00
CA THR A 68 12.55 20.31 1.20
C THR A 68 11.43 20.47 2.22
N GLU A 69 10.23 20.05 1.86
CA GLU A 69 9.05 20.06 2.73
C GLU A 69 8.64 18.61 2.99
N LYS A 70 8.34 18.29 4.25
CA LYS A 70 7.76 17.00 4.60
C LYS A 70 6.30 16.99 4.19
N VAL A 71 5.79 15.82 3.82
CA VAL A 71 4.34 15.64 3.70
C VAL A 71 3.76 15.73 5.11
N SER A 72 2.70 16.54 5.29
CA SER A 72 2.01 16.63 6.57
C SER A 72 1.25 15.33 6.85
N GLU A 73 1.08 14.98 8.12
CA GLU A 73 0.37 13.75 8.54
C GLU A 73 -1.08 13.69 7.99
N ASN A 74 -1.70 14.85 7.78
CA ASN A 74 -3.05 14.99 7.22
C ASN A 74 -3.09 15.35 5.73
N GLY A 75 -1.93 15.57 5.10
CA GLY A 75 -1.83 15.89 3.68
C GLY A 75 -1.80 14.61 2.89
N GLY A 76 -2.75 14.44 1.96
CA GLY A 76 -2.82 13.26 1.09
C GLY A 76 -1.45 12.89 0.53
N SER A 77 -0.93 11.73 0.94
CA SER A 77 0.35 11.21 0.44
C SER A 77 0.12 10.44 -0.86
N SER A 78 0.91 10.75 -1.90
CA SER A 78 0.90 9.93 -3.11
C SER A 78 1.55 8.58 -2.81
N ILE A 79 1.04 7.53 -3.44
CA ILE A 79 1.57 6.18 -3.29
C ILE A 79 1.95 5.59 -4.65
N TRP A 80 3.01 4.80 -4.66
CA TRP A 80 3.36 3.94 -5.79
C TRP A 80 3.59 2.53 -5.28
N THR A 81 3.13 1.53 -6.03
CA THR A 81 3.56 0.15 -5.80
C THR A 81 4.29 -0.34 -7.03
N THR A 82 5.50 -0.87 -6.83
CA THR A 82 6.27 -1.53 -7.89
C THR A 82 6.27 -3.02 -7.69
N TYR A 83 6.05 -3.79 -8.75
CA TYR A 83 5.99 -5.26 -8.68
C TYR A 83 6.56 -5.88 -9.95
N GLY A 84 7.70 -6.58 -9.84
CA GLY A 84 8.39 -7.18 -10.99
C GLY A 84 8.68 -6.17 -12.11
N GLY A 85 8.99 -4.92 -11.75
CA GLY A 85 9.27 -3.85 -12.70
C GLY A 85 8.06 -3.06 -13.19
N LYS A 86 6.84 -3.51 -12.90
CA LYS A 86 5.59 -2.78 -13.20
C LYS A 86 5.30 -1.76 -12.11
N PHE A 87 4.45 -0.78 -12.42
CA PHE A 87 3.96 0.24 -11.49
C PHE A 87 2.44 0.09 -11.31
N SER A 88 1.93 0.50 -10.15
CA SER A 88 0.49 0.61 -9.86
C SER A 88 -0.20 1.61 -10.78
N GLY A 89 -1.54 1.67 -10.77
CA GLY A 89 -2.30 2.78 -11.37
C GLY A 89 -2.43 2.78 -12.90
N ASN A 90 -2.37 1.62 -13.55
CA ASN A 90 -2.42 1.46 -15.02
C ASN A 90 -1.25 2.16 -15.75
N TYR A 91 -0.10 2.30 -15.08
CA TYR A 91 1.08 2.88 -15.69
C TYR A 91 1.94 1.83 -16.38
N VAL A 92 2.35 2.13 -17.61
CA VAL A 92 3.28 1.31 -18.40
C VAL A 92 4.58 2.07 -18.61
N ARG A 93 5.70 1.33 -18.61
CA ARG A 93 7.02 1.92 -18.88
C ARG A 93 7.10 2.42 -20.32
N THR A 94 7.78 3.55 -20.49
CA THR A 94 8.06 4.15 -21.80
C THR A 94 9.46 4.78 -21.79
N ASN A 95 9.77 5.55 -22.83
CA ASN A 95 11.05 6.25 -22.97
C ASN A 95 10.88 7.78 -22.92
N TYR A 96 12.01 8.47 -22.72
CA TYR A 96 12.03 9.93 -22.61
C TYR A 96 11.52 10.64 -23.87
N ALA A 97 11.80 10.12 -25.07
CA ALA A 97 11.37 10.76 -26.31
C ALA A 97 9.84 10.80 -26.42
N THR A 98 9.17 9.69 -26.06
CA THR A 98 7.70 9.61 -25.98
C THR A 98 7.13 10.61 -24.98
N ILE A 99 7.65 10.64 -23.74
CA ILE A 99 7.18 11.59 -22.73
C ILE A 99 7.44 13.04 -23.14
N LYS A 100 8.62 13.34 -23.69
CA LYS A 100 8.95 14.69 -24.15
C LYS A 100 8.00 15.17 -25.25
N LYS A 101 7.60 14.29 -26.19
CA LYS A 101 6.60 14.62 -27.21
C LYS A 101 5.26 14.96 -26.57
N ILE A 102 4.78 14.12 -25.64
CA ILE A 102 3.51 14.35 -24.93
C ILE A 102 3.54 15.67 -24.14
N LEU A 103 4.62 15.95 -23.41
CA LEU A 103 4.76 17.17 -22.60
C LEU A 103 4.93 18.45 -23.42
N LYS A 104 5.31 18.34 -24.70
CA LYS A 104 5.35 19.48 -25.64
C LYS A 104 3.98 19.80 -26.24
N GLN A 105 3.10 18.81 -26.38
CA GLN A 105 1.76 19.01 -26.93
C GLN A 105 0.83 19.75 -25.96
N ASN A 106 1.11 19.65 -24.66
CA ASN A 106 0.35 20.35 -23.62
C ASN A 106 0.98 21.72 -23.30
N THR A 107 0.32 22.77 -23.78
CA THR A 107 0.30 24.18 -23.35
C THR A 107 1.60 24.99 -23.35
N GLU A 108 1.62 25.96 -24.26
CA GLU A 108 2.04 27.34 -23.99
C GLU A 108 0.77 28.19 -24.14
N ASP A 109 0.48 29.04 -23.16
CA ASP A 109 -0.51 30.12 -23.25
C ASP A 109 0.26 31.44 -23.17
N SER A 110 -0.33 32.54 -23.63
CA SER A 110 0.23 33.89 -23.62
C SER A 110 0.82 34.31 -22.27
N GLU A 111 0.21 33.86 -21.16
CA GLU A 111 0.64 34.18 -19.79
C GLU A 111 1.72 33.24 -19.22
N TYR A 112 1.72 31.96 -19.62
CA TYR A 112 2.58 30.93 -19.02
C TYR A 112 3.49 30.28 -20.06
N LYS A 113 4.80 30.48 -19.85
CA LYS A 113 5.86 29.80 -20.60
C LYS A 113 6.28 28.54 -19.89
N SER A 114 6.85 27.61 -20.65
CA SER A 114 7.28 26.33 -20.11
C SER A 114 8.75 26.04 -20.37
N ARG A 115 9.37 25.33 -19.43
CA ARG A 115 10.79 24.94 -19.54
C ARG A 115 11.02 23.53 -19.04
N PHE A 116 11.84 22.80 -19.76
CA PHE A 116 12.31 21.48 -19.34
C PHE A 116 13.50 21.61 -18.38
N PHE A 117 13.55 20.75 -17.38
CA PHE A 117 14.71 20.66 -16.49
C PHE A 117 15.91 20.02 -17.20
N SER A 118 17.06 20.65 -17.09
CA SER A 118 18.35 20.09 -17.50
C SER A 118 18.85 19.00 -16.52
N ILE A 119 19.74 18.13 -16.98
CA ILE A 119 20.40 17.12 -16.11
C ILE A 119 21.12 17.77 -14.92
N LYS A 120 21.73 18.95 -15.10
CA LYS A 120 22.36 19.71 -14.01
C LYS A 120 21.34 20.10 -12.94
N GLU A 121 20.18 20.60 -13.37
CA GLU A 121 19.09 20.99 -12.48
C GLU A 121 18.45 19.80 -11.77
N LEU A 122 18.29 18.66 -12.46
CA LEU A 122 17.80 17.42 -11.85
C LEU A 122 18.78 16.89 -10.78
N ASN A 123 20.08 16.90 -11.06
CA ASN A 123 21.09 16.51 -10.07
C ASN A 123 21.17 17.48 -8.88
N ALA A 124 20.93 18.78 -9.08
CA ALA A 124 20.84 19.73 -7.96
C ALA A 124 19.67 19.39 -7.03
N VAL A 125 18.53 18.97 -7.59
CA VAL A 125 17.37 18.51 -6.83
C VAL A 125 17.67 17.21 -6.09
N LEU A 126 18.28 16.22 -6.75
CA LEU A 126 18.70 14.97 -6.10
C LEU A 126 19.68 15.23 -4.95
N LYS A 127 20.63 16.15 -5.12
CA LYS A 127 21.55 16.59 -4.06
C LYS A 127 20.78 17.20 -2.89
N LYS A 128 19.80 18.07 -3.15
CA LYS A 128 18.92 18.66 -2.12
C LYS A 128 18.08 17.58 -1.41
N ALA A 129 17.65 16.55 -2.15
CA ALA A 129 16.96 15.36 -1.63
C ALA A 129 17.88 14.43 -0.83
N LYS A 130 19.18 14.75 -0.72
CA LYS A 130 20.22 13.89 -0.13
C LYS A 130 20.28 12.50 -0.78
N ALA A 131 19.95 12.42 -2.08
CA ALA A 131 19.99 11.17 -2.81
C ALA A 131 21.45 10.75 -3.08
N PRO A 132 21.87 9.51 -2.76
CA PRO A 132 23.23 9.04 -2.99
C PRO A 132 23.43 8.57 -4.45
N ILE A 133 22.84 9.29 -5.40
CA ILE A 133 22.83 8.95 -6.82
C ILE A 133 22.97 10.20 -7.66
N ARG A 134 23.69 10.08 -8.78
CA ARG A 134 23.84 11.12 -9.78
C ARG A 134 23.43 10.55 -11.13
N ILE A 135 22.59 11.28 -11.85
CA ILE A 135 22.20 10.92 -13.22
C ILE A 135 23.12 11.61 -14.23
N HIS A 136 23.42 10.93 -15.32
CA HIS A 136 24.29 11.47 -16.38
C HIS A 136 23.51 11.80 -17.64
N LYS A 137 22.41 11.09 -17.88
CA LYS A 137 21.55 11.23 -19.06
C LYS A 137 20.10 10.94 -18.72
N TYR A 138 19.17 11.48 -19.51
CA TYR A 138 17.73 11.26 -19.30
C TYR A 138 17.36 9.77 -19.32
N SER A 139 18.04 8.95 -20.13
CA SER A 139 17.81 7.51 -20.18
C SER A 139 18.18 6.74 -18.91
N ASP A 140 18.80 7.40 -17.91
CA ASP A 140 19.04 6.82 -16.59
C ASP A 140 17.75 6.74 -15.75
N LEU A 141 16.75 7.55 -16.09
CA LEU A 141 15.44 7.58 -15.44
C LEU A 141 14.47 6.56 -16.08
N VAL A 142 13.49 6.13 -15.28
CA VAL A 142 12.32 5.36 -15.71
C VAL A 142 11.17 6.31 -16.00
N TYR A 143 10.48 6.11 -17.11
CA TYR A 143 9.37 6.95 -17.55
C TYR A 143 8.09 6.14 -17.66
N LEU A 144 6.96 6.76 -17.34
CA LEU A 144 5.66 6.09 -17.28
C LEU A 144 4.60 6.85 -18.10
N LYS A 145 3.77 6.10 -18.84
CA LYS A 145 2.55 6.59 -19.50
C LYS A 145 1.34 5.88 -18.88
N ASN A 146 0.23 6.59 -18.68
CA ASN A 146 -1.02 5.92 -18.30
C ASN A 146 -1.57 5.15 -19.51
N SER A 147 -1.99 3.90 -19.33
CA SER A 147 -2.52 3.08 -20.42
C SER A 147 -4.01 3.30 -20.70
N LYS A 148 -4.74 4.01 -19.83
CA LYS A 148 -6.19 4.25 -19.94
C LYS A 148 -6.57 5.69 -20.27
N ILE A 149 -5.66 6.64 -20.06
CA ILE A 149 -5.89 8.06 -20.29
C ILE A 149 -4.78 8.56 -21.20
N ASP A 150 -5.14 9.36 -22.20
CA ASP A 150 -4.15 10.02 -23.04
C ASP A 150 -3.39 11.07 -22.24
N GLY A 151 -2.15 10.72 -21.90
CA GLY A 151 -1.27 11.55 -21.09
C GLY A 151 -0.08 10.75 -20.58
N GLY A 152 1.07 11.40 -20.52
CA GLY A 152 2.28 10.88 -19.88
C GLY A 152 2.43 11.47 -18.50
N GLN A 153 3.13 10.78 -17.60
CA GLN A 153 3.58 11.42 -16.37
C GLN A 153 4.60 12.51 -16.71
N ALA A 154 4.44 13.71 -16.13
CA ALA A 154 5.43 14.79 -16.24
C ALA A 154 6.69 14.55 -15.39
N MET A 155 6.93 13.30 -15.00
CA MET A 155 7.92 12.88 -14.03
C MET A 155 8.82 11.77 -14.60
N GLY A 156 10.10 11.79 -14.24
CA GLY A 156 11.03 10.69 -14.42
C GLY A 156 11.42 10.09 -13.07
N PHE A 157 11.43 8.77 -12.97
CA PHE A 157 11.63 8.04 -11.72
C PHE A 157 13.06 7.49 -11.62
N ILE A 158 13.64 7.55 -10.43
CA ILE A 158 14.89 6.85 -10.11
C ILE A 158 14.87 6.39 -8.66
N ALA A 159 15.36 5.19 -8.39
CA ALA A 159 15.38 4.58 -7.07
C ALA A 159 16.81 4.37 -6.58
N SER A 160 17.02 4.54 -5.28
CA SER A 160 18.29 4.25 -4.61
C SER A 160 18.03 3.82 -3.17
N GLY A 161 18.56 2.65 -2.77
CA GLY A 161 18.33 2.07 -1.46
C GLY A 161 16.83 1.87 -1.19
N HIS A 162 16.33 2.60 -0.19
CA HIS A 162 14.94 2.59 0.32
C HIS A 162 14.15 3.84 -0.09
N LYS A 163 14.63 4.58 -1.09
CA LYS A 163 13.97 5.78 -1.59
C LYS A 163 13.71 5.71 -3.09
N LEU A 164 12.55 6.21 -3.49
CA LEU A 164 12.15 6.46 -4.87
C LEU A 164 12.01 7.97 -5.06
N TYR A 165 12.61 8.50 -6.13
CA TYR A 165 12.57 9.92 -6.48
C TYR A 165 11.78 10.07 -7.77
N ALA A 166 10.66 10.79 -7.74
CA ALA A 166 9.96 11.23 -8.93
C ALA A 166 10.40 12.65 -9.24
N LEU A 167 11.16 12.85 -10.30
CA LEU A 167 11.75 14.12 -10.72
C LEU A 167 10.89 14.80 -11.78
N GLY A 168 10.48 16.05 -11.53
CA GLY A 168 9.77 16.84 -12.52
C GLY A 168 10.60 17.02 -13.79
N LEU A 169 9.97 16.91 -14.96
CA LEU A 169 10.64 17.03 -16.26
C LEU A 169 10.42 18.40 -16.90
N LYS A 170 9.32 19.06 -16.57
CA LYS A 170 8.86 20.35 -17.09
C LYS A 170 8.29 21.18 -15.94
N TYR A 171 8.38 22.50 -16.03
CA TYR A 171 7.69 23.44 -15.17
C TYR A 171 7.22 24.65 -15.98
N SER A 172 6.23 25.36 -15.43
CA SER A 172 5.72 26.61 -15.99
C SER A 172 6.23 27.80 -15.19
N TYR A 173 6.36 28.94 -15.86
CA TYR A 173 6.71 30.22 -15.25
C TYR A 173 5.99 31.36 -16.01
N SER A 174 5.75 32.47 -15.33
CA SER A 174 5.04 33.62 -15.89
C SER A 174 5.88 34.88 -15.73
N ALA A 175 5.91 35.71 -16.78
CA ALA A 175 6.53 37.02 -16.74
C ALA A 175 5.69 38.04 -15.94
N THR A 176 4.37 37.86 -15.93
CA THR A 176 3.40 38.73 -15.24
C THR A 176 3.13 38.27 -13.80
N GLN A 177 3.37 36.99 -13.48
CA GLN A 177 3.27 36.42 -12.14
C GLN A 177 4.61 35.82 -11.70
N PRO A 178 5.63 36.67 -11.44
CA PRO A 178 6.92 36.19 -10.95
C PRO A 178 6.78 35.58 -9.55
N ASN A 179 7.67 34.64 -9.22
CA ASN A 179 7.73 33.92 -7.95
C ASN A 179 6.74 32.75 -7.79
N GLY A 180 6.28 32.18 -8.90
CA GLY A 180 5.52 30.93 -8.88
C GLY A 180 6.29 29.79 -8.19
N THR A 181 5.57 29.01 -7.39
CA THR A 181 6.11 27.80 -6.74
C THR A 181 6.13 26.65 -7.75
N VAL A 182 7.27 25.97 -7.81
CA VAL A 182 7.51 24.85 -8.72
C VAL A 182 7.89 23.61 -7.93
N ASP A 183 7.06 22.56 -8.01
CA ASP A 183 7.41 21.25 -7.52
C ASP A 183 8.49 20.61 -8.40
N ARG A 184 9.57 20.16 -7.76
CA ARG A 184 10.79 19.68 -8.42
C ARG A 184 10.95 18.17 -8.32
N CYS A 185 10.62 17.62 -7.17
CA CYS A 185 10.79 16.21 -6.87
C CYS A 185 9.84 15.79 -5.75
N TYR A 186 9.22 14.62 -5.92
CA TYR A 186 8.58 13.90 -4.83
C TYR A 186 9.51 12.79 -4.36
N ILE A 187 9.66 12.66 -3.05
CA ILE A 187 10.53 11.68 -2.39
C ILE A 187 9.62 10.67 -1.71
N PHE A 188 9.77 9.41 -2.09
CA PHE A 188 9.04 8.30 -1.53
C PHE A 188 9.96 7.36 -0.75
N SER A 189 9.40 6.66 0.23
CA SER A 189 10.07 5.69 1.11
C SER A 189 9.34 4.35 1.07
N ASP A 190 10.10 3.24 1.09
CA ASP A 190 9.57 1.89 1.35
C ASP A 190 9.79 1.42 2.80
N GLN A 191 10.03 2.39 3.69
CA GLN A 191 10.29 2.20 5.11
C GLN A 191 9.36 3.09 5.93
N GLU A 192 9.40 2.92 7.27
CA GLU A 192 8.65 3.70 8.26
C GLU A 192 7.19 3.26 8.45
N TYR A 193 6.81 2.11 7.88
CA TYR A 193 5.53 1.45 8.13
C TYR A 193 5.69 -0.02 8.53
N GLN A 194 4.72 -0.53 9.27
CA GLN A 194 4.61 -1.92 9.67
C GLN A 194 3.98 -2.76 8.55
N VAL A 195 4.50 -3.98 8.36
CA VAL A 195 4.00 -4.93 7.37
C VAL A 195 3.74 -6.29 8.01
N PRO A 196 2.68 -7.01 7.60
CA PRO A 196 2.58 -8.43 7.91
C PRO A 196 3.80 -9.16 7.35
N LYS A 197 4.61 -9.76 8.24
CA LYS A 197 5.88 -10.40 7.86
C LYS A 197 5.70 -11.80 7.25
N LEU A 198 4.64 -12.49 7.64
CA LEU A 198 4.30 -13.83 7.19
C LEU A 198 2.87 -13.85 6.68
N HIS A 199 2.61 -14.74 5.74
CA HIS A 199 1.24 -15.09 5.35
C HIS A 199 0.66 -16.03 6.40
N TYR A 200 -0.55 -15.73 6.86
CA TYR A 200 -1.28 -16.57 7.81
C TYR A 200 -2.56 -17.09 7.15
N SER A 201 -2.88 -18.35 7.40
CA SER A 201 -4.15 -18.92 6.99
C SER A 201 -5.31 -18.39 7.84
N ALA A 202 -6.52 -18.44 7.28
CA ALA A 202 -7.77 -18.16 7.99
C ALA A 202 -7.88 -18.94 9.32
N GLN A 203 -7.43 -20.19 9.34
CA GLN A 203 -7.45 -21.03 10.54
C GLN A 203 -6.55 -20.48 11.64
N GLN A 204 -5.35 -20.01 11.32
CA GLN A 204 -4.44 -19.43 12.32
C GLN A 204 -4.96 -18.11 12.91
N LEU A 205 -5.76 -17.38 12.13
CA LEU A 205 -6.39 -16.13 12.55
C LEU A 205 -7.72 -16.35 13.29
N THR A 206 -8.31 -17.54 13.20
CA THR A 206 -9.57 -17.88 13.86
C THR A 206 -9.45 -17.75 15.38
N GLY A 207 -10.49 -17.18 15.99
CA GLY A 207 -10.57 -16.95 17.43
C GLY A 207 -11.21 -15.61 17.78
N ARG A 208 -11.23 -15.32 19.08
CA ARG A 208 -11.79 -14.09 19.64
C ARG A 208 -10.72 -13.01 19.77
N TRP A 209 -11.07 -11.81 19.37
CA TRP A 209 -10.22 -10.63 19.37
C TRP A 209 -10.92 -9.53 20.16
N ALA A 210 -10.19 -8.78 20.98
CA ALA A 210 -10.76 -7.64 21.69
C ALA A 210 -9.88 -6.41 21.55
N ALA A 211 -10.49 -5.24 21.51
CA ALA A 211 -9.76 -3.99 21.46
C ALA A 211 -8.85 -3.87 22.68
N SER A 212 -7.66 -3.32 22.47
CA SER A 212 -6.63 -3.25 23.51
C SER A 212 -7.01 -2.26 24.60
N ASP A 213 -7.77 -1.23 24.23
CA ASP A 213 -8.28 -0.13 25.05
C ASP A 213 -9.67 -0.40 25.63
N ASP A 214 -10.50 -1.22 24.98
CA ASP A 214 -11.82 -1.63 25.46
C ASP A 214 -12.07 -3.13 25.21
N ARG A 215 -12.00 -3.93 26.28
CA ARG A 215 -12.19 -5.39 26.19
C ARG A 215 -13.64 -5.81 25.89
N SER A 216 -14.60 -4.89 25.96
CA SER A 216 -15.97 -5.15 25.54
C SER A 216 -16.18 -5.03 24.03
N ASP A 217 -15.30 -4.29 23.33
CA ASP A 217 -15.28 -4.23 21.86
C ASP A 217 -14.59 -5.48 21.32
N GLN A 218 -15.40 -6.50 21.01
CA GLN A 218 -14.94 -7.80 20.56
C GLN A 218 -15.29 -8.08 19.11
N LEU A 219 -14.38 -8.81 18.47
CA LEU A 219 -14.52 -9.34 17.13
C LEU A 219 -14.27 -10.86 17.18
N VAL A 220 -14.99 -11.60 16.35
CA VAL A 220 -14.79 -13.05 16.21
C VAL A 220 -14.34 -13.33 14.79
N MET A 221 -13.14 -13.89 14.64
CA MET A 221 -12.68 -14.40 13.35
C MET A 221 -13.04 -15.87 13.24
N ARG A 222 -13.83 -16.25 12.23
CA ARG A 222 -14.20 -17.63 11.95
C ARG A 222 -14.18 -17.86 10.44
N LYS A 223 -13.45 -18.89 10.00
CA LYS A 223 -13.17 -19.11 8.57
C LYS A 223 -12.57 -17.82 8.00
N ASP A 224 -13.19 -17.25 6.98
CA ASP A 224 -12.80 -16.05 6.24
C ASP A 224 -13.73 -14.86 6.54
N TRP A 225 -14.39 -14.87 7.70
CA TRP A 225 -15.28 -13.82 8.18
C TRP A 225 -14.87 -13.31 9.55
N LEU A 226 -14.86 -11.98 9.68
CA LEU A 226 -14.71 -11.28 10.94
C LEU A 226 -16.08 -10.74 11.35
N TYR A 227 -16.60 -11.18 12.48
CA TYR A 227 -17.91 -10.82 12.99
C TYR A 227 -17.79 -9.78 14.10
N GLN A 228 -18.75 -8.86 14.13
CA GLN A 228 -18.91 -7.87 15.18
C GLN A 228 -20.38 -7.82 15.61
N SER A 229 -20.61 -7.66 16.91
CA SER A 229 -21.93 -7.44 17.49
C SER A 229 -21.97 -6.05 18.11
N GLN A 230 -23.07 -5.33 17.90
CA GLN A 230 -23.27 -3.98 18.45
C GLN A 230 -24.72 -3.81 18.87
N LYS A 231 -24.95 -3.38 20.11
CA LYS A 231 -26.29 -3.01 20.56
C LYS A 231 -26.69 -1.64 19.98
N VAL A 232 -27.88 -1.57 19.38
CA VAL A 232 -28.48 -0.38 18.78
C VAL A 232 -29.89 -0.22 19.33
N GLY A 233 -30.03 0.58 20.40
CA GLY A 233 -31.28 0.69 21.15
C GLY A 233 -31.64 -0.63 21.83
N ILE A 234 -32.84 -1.14 21.54
CA ILE A 234 -33.31 -2.45 22.01
C ILE A 234 -32.84 -3.63 21.15
N ASN A 235 -32.30 -3.34 19.96
CA ASN A 235 -31.88 -4.35 18.99
C ASN A 235 -30.38 -4.60 19.07
N THR A 236 -29.94 -5.75 18.59
CA THR A 236 -28.53 -6.08 18.38
C THR A 236 -28.28 -6.21 16.89
N GLN A 237 -27.30 -5.46 16.38
CA GLN A 237 -26.82 -5.56 15.03
C GLN A 237 -25.57 -6.44 14.99
N TYR A 238 -25.63 -7.50 14.21
CA TYR A 238 -24.52 -8.38 13.88
C TYR A 238 -24.03 -8.03 12.48
N LYS A 239 -22.74 -7.75 12.34
CA LYS A 239 -22.09 -7.48 11.06
C LYS A 239 -21.03 -8.54 10.83
N ARG A 240 -20.78 -8.88 9.57
CA ARG A 240 -19.59 -9.65 9.20
C ARG A 240 -18.84 -9.00 8.05
N ILE A 241 -17.52 -8.99 8.17
CA ILE A 241 -16.57 -8.45 7.21
C ILE A 241 -15.85 -9.62 6.55
N LYS A 242 -15.86 -9.65 5.21
CA LYS A 242 -15.09 -10.65 4.48
C LYS A 242 -13.61 -10.34 4.59
N ILE A 243 -12.84 -11.26 5.18
CA ILE A 243 -11.39 -11.21 5.20
C ILE A 243 -10.88 -11.84 3.90
N GLN A 244 -10.06 -11.09 3.18
CA GLN A 244 -9.52 -11.46 1.89
C GLN A 244 -8.04 -11.79 2.02
N ASP A 245 -7.67 -12.92 1.43
CA ASP A 245 -6.29 -13.31 1.23
C ASP A 245 -5.76 -12.65 -0.04
N LEU A 246 -4.98 -11.57 0.12
CA LEU A 246 -4.48 -10.83 -1.04
C LEU A 246 -3.49 -11.65 -1.88
N ASN A 247 -2.89 -12.70 -1.32
CA ASN A 247 -1.97 -13.56 -2.06
C ASN A 247 -2.68 -14.33 -3.18
N LYS A 248 -4.01 -14.52 -3.05
CA LYS A 248 -4.86 -15.15 -4.07
C LYS A 248 -5.30 -14.17 -5.17
N VAL A 249 -5.11 -12.86 -4.98
CA VAL A 249 -5.41 -11.85 -6.00
C VAL A 249 -4.17 -11.61 -6.84
N SER A 250 -4.32 -11.49 -8.16
CA SER A 250 -3.18 -11.17 -9.03
C SER A 250 -2.64 -9.76 -8.73
N ALA A 251 -1.32 -9.57 -8.79
CA ALA A 251 -0.71 -8.25 -8.57
C ALA A 251 -1.23 -7.19 -9.55
N SER A 252 -1.48 -7.58 -10.81
CA SER A 252 -2.01 -6.67 -11.82
C SER A 252 -3.44 -6.22 -11.48
N THR A 253 -4.29 -7.15 -11.03
CA THR A 253 -5.66 -6.84 -10.61
C THR A 253 -5.66 -5.95 -9.38
N LEU A 254 -4.85 -6.29 -8.37
CA LEU A 254 -4.81 -5.58 -7.09
C LEU A 254 -4.28 -4.14 -7.25
N TYR A 255 -3.14 -3.96 -7.92
CA TYR A 255 -2.47 -2.66 -8.00
C TYR A 255 -3.00 -1.73 -9.09
N THR A 256 -3.98 -2.18 -9.87
CA THR A 256 -4.78 -1.31 -10.75
C THR A 256 -6.16 -0.99 -10.16
N ASN A 257 -6.51 -1.59 -9.03
CA ASN A 257 -7.77 -1.39 -8.34
C ASN A 257 -7.75 -0.10 -7.52
N THR A 258 -8.69 0.81 -7.80
CA THR A 258 -8.78 2.12 -7.14
C THR A 258 -9.25 2.00 -5.69
N THR A 259 -10.17 1.09 -5.38
CA THR A 259 -10.65 0.83 -4.02
C THR A 259 -9.51 0.31 -3.14
N PHE A 260 -8.75 -0.66 -3.62
CA PHE A 260 -7.58 -1.14 -2.88
C PHE A 260 -6.50 -0.07 -2.76
N SER A 261 -6.23 0.70 -3.81
CA SER A 261 -5.24 1.79 -3.75
C SER A 261 -5.62 2.83 -2.70
N TYR A 262 -6.91 3.18 -2.59
CA TYR A 262 -7.40 4.06 -1.52
C TYR A 262 -7.18 3.44 -0.13
N ALA A 263 -7.53 2.16 0.05
CA ALA A 263 -7.33 1.46 1.30
C ALA A 263 -5.84 1.38 1.70
N GLN A 264 -4.95 1.15 0.73
CA GLN A 264 -3.51 1.16 0.92
C GLN A 264 -3.01 2.53 1.38
N THR A 265 -3.54 3.63 0.84
CA THR A 265 -3.23 5.00 1.31
C THR A 265 -3.68 5.23 2.74
N GLN A 266 -4.90 4.79 3.10
CA GLN A 266 -5.40 4.90 4.47
C GLN A 266 -4.51 4.12 5.45
N ALA A 267 -4.15 2.88 5.11
CA ALA A 267 -3.23 2.09 5.93
C ALA A 267 -1.87 2.78 6.12
N LEU A 268 -1.29 3.31 5.05
CA LEU A 268 0.01 3.99 5.07
C LEU A 268 -0.03 5.27 5.91
N SER A 269 -1.13 6.02 5.91
CA SER A 269 -1.27 7.19 6.79
C SER A 269 -1.26 6.84 8.28
N GLN A 270 -1.58 5.59 8.62
CA GLN A 270 -1.51 5.06 9.99
C GLN A 270 -0.24 4.24 10.25
N GLY A 271 0.74 4.28 9.35
CA GLY A 271 2.01 3.57 9.50
C GLY A 271 1.93 2.07 9.22
N TYR A 272 0.98 1.61 8.40
CA TYR A 272 0.86 0.20 7.97
C TYR A 272 0.88 0.07 6.45
N ALA A 273 1.42 -1.03 5.92
CA ALA A 273 1.29 -1.38 4.51
C ALA A 273 0.68 -2.77 4.31
N MET A 274 0.05 -2.98 3.14
CA MET A 274 -0.68 -4.20 2.79
C MET A 274 -0.02 -4.89 1.57
N PRO A 275 1.20 -5.44 1.73
CA PRO A 275 1.83 -6.22 0.69
C PRO A 275 0.98 -7.43 0.29
N ARG A 276 0.86 -7.69 -1.02
CA ARG A 276 -0.07 -8.69 -1.56
C ARG A 276 0.20 -10.07 -0.99
N VAL A 277 1.47 -10.45 -0.89
CA VAL A 277 1.89 -11.83 -0.58
C VAL A 277 1.57 -12.24 0.86
N THR A 278 1.52 -11.29 1.80
CA THR A 278 1.40 -11.60 3.23
C THR A 278 0.14 -11.04 3.89
N THR A 279 -0.62 -10.20 3.20
CA THR A 279 -1.81 -9.57 3.79
C THR A 279 -3.05 -10.48 3.79
N GLN A 280 -3.61 -10.64 4.99
CA GLN A 280 -5.00 -10.99 5.23
C GLN A 280 -5.72 -9.74 5.75
N ALA A 281 -6.68 -9.22 5.00
CA ALA A 281 -7.41 -8.01 5.41
C ALA A 281 -8.83 -7.96 4.86
N GLY A 282 -9.71 -7.23 5.55
CA GLY A 282 -11.08 -6.98 5.11
C GLY A 282 -11.43 -5.51 5.23
N SER A 283 -12.61 -5.15 4.74
CA SER A 283 -13.18 -3.82 4.96
C SER A 283 -14.70 -3.90 5.09
N ASP A 284 -15.29 -3.08 5.96
CA ASP A 284 -16.74 -2.87 6.00
C ASP A 284 -17.19 -1.69 5.12
N GLY A 285 -16.24 -0.96 4.53
CA GLY A 285 -16.43 0.26 3.74
C GLY A 285 -16.01 1.53 4.49
N SER A 286 -16.04 1.52 5.82
CA SER A 286 -15.61 2.64 6.68
C SER A 286 -14.24 2.38 7.29
N TYR A 287 -13.98 1.12 7.66
CA TYR A 287 -12.74 0.67 8.27
C TYR A 287 -12.11 -0.47 7.47
N ILE A 288 -10.78 -0.55 7.57
CA ILE A 288 -9.94 -1.64 7.11
C ILE A 288 -9.54 -2.45 8.32
N TYR A 289 -9.70 -3.76 8.26
CA TYR A 289 -9.31 -4.70 9.29
C TYR A 289 -8.10 -5.47 8.76
N LEU A 290 -6.90 -5.17 9.26
CA LEU A 290 -5.63 -5.72 8.81
C LEU A 290 -5.00 -6.60 9.89
N PHE A 291 -4.86 -7.90 9.60
CA PHE A 291 -4.09 -8.79 10.47
C PHE A 291 -2.60 -8.55 10.28
N VAL A 292 -1.95 -7.98 11.30
CA VAL A 292 -0.50 -7.73 11.32
C VAL A 292 0.24 -9.04 11.62
N ASN A 293 -0.30 -9.84 12.54
CA ASN A 293 0.17 -11.18 12.89
C ASN A 293 -0.94 -11.98 13.58
N VAL A 294 -0.66 -13.21 14.01
CA VAL A 294 -1.64 -14.09 14.70
C VAL A 294 -2.13 -13.59 16.06
N LYS A 295 -1.54 -12.53 16.61
CA LYS A 295 -1.91 -11.92 17.89
C LYS A 295 -2.43 -10.49 17.73
N THR A 296 -2.14 -9.82 16.61
CA THR A 296 -2.45 -8.40 16.41
C THR A 296 -3.25 -8.17 15.14
N LEU A 297 -4.42 -7.58 15.32
CA LEU A 297 -5.31 -7.07 14.27
C LEU A 297 -5.42 -5.56 14.45
N VAL A 298 -5.36 -4.78 13.38
CA VAL A 298 -5.60 -3.33 13.43
C VAL A 298 -6.82 -2.96 12.61
N GLN A 299 -7.64 -2.08 13.16
CA GLN A 299 -8.74 -1.43 12.49
C GLN A 299 -8.31 0.00 12.13
N ILE A 300 -8.36 0.35 10.85
CA ILE A 300 -7.88 1.62 10.30
C ILE A 300 -9.02 2.29 9.55
N GLY A 301 -9.38 3.52 9.91
CA GLY A 301 -10.40 4.30 9.21
C GLY A 301 -10.82 5.53 9.99
N ASN A 302 -11.50 6.48 9.34
CA ASN A 302 -11.96 7.74 9.96
C ASN A 302 -10.86 8.53 10.69
N GLY A 303 -9.62 8.47 10.21
CA GLY A 303 -8.48 9.15 10.82
C GLY A 303 -7.99 8.52 12.14
N SER A 304 -8.51 7.36 12.53
CA SER A 304 -8.10 6.65 13.75
C SER A 304 -7.54 5.26 13.46
N LEU A 305 -6.79 4.77 14.45
CA LEU A 305 -6.22 3.44 14.50
C LEU A 305 -6.65 2.79 15.81
N LYS A 306 -7.30 1.63 15.72
CA LYS A 306 -7.63 0.79 16.89
C LYS A 306 -6.92 -0.55 16.76
N THR A 307 -6.37 -1.06 17.86
CA THR A 307 -5.63 -2.32 17.88
C THR A 307 -6.40 -3.38 18.68
N TYR A 308 -6.60 -4.54 18.08
CA TYR A 308 -7.21 -5.71 18.69
C TYR A 308 -6.15 -6.77 18.98
N GLN A 309 -6.25 -7.40 20.15
CA GLN A 309 -5.43 -8.54 20.56
C GLN A 309 -6.23 -9.82 20.50
N LYS A 310 -5.62 -10.90 20.01
CA LYS A 310 -6.22 -12.24 20.07
C LYS A 310 -6.27 -12.69 21.53
N LEU A 311 -7.46 -13.03 22.01
CA LEU A 311 -7.71 -13.50 23.37
C LEU A 311 -7.57 -15.01 23.47
N THR A 312 -8.20 -15.71 22.53
CA THR A 312 -8.32 -17.17 22.52
C THR A 312 -8.56 -17.65 21.10
N GLU A 313 -8.28 -18.92 20.85
CA GLU A 313 -8.67 -19.61 19.61
C GLU A 313 -10.15 -19.99 19.62
N ASP A 314 -10.75 -20.05 20.81
CA ASP A 314 -12.18 -20.25 21.00
C ASP A 314 -12.97 -19.08 20.38
N ILE A 315 -14.03 -19.42 19.67
CA ILE A 315 -14.91 -18.50 18.96
C ILE A 315 -16.23 -18.27 19.70
N GLU A 316 -16.50 -19.01 20.78
CA GLU A 316 -17.70 -18.85 21.58
C GLU A 316 -17.69 -17.50 22.31
N THR A 317 -18.76 -16.73 22.14
CA THR A 317 -18.98 -15.48 22.87
C THR A 317 -20.48 -15.30 23.12
N SER A 318 -20.85 -14.77 24.28
CA SER A 318 -22.23 -14.38 24.58
C SER A 318 -22.79 -13.35 23.59
N ASP A 319 -21.90 -12.54 23.00
CA ASP A 319 -22.27 -11.42 22.13
C ASP A 319 -22.45 -11.85 20.68
N LEU A 320 -21.97 -13.03 20.28
CA LEU A 320 -22.19 -13.64 18.96
C LEU A 320 -22.67 -15.10 19.10
N PRO A 321 -23.96 -15.31 19.38
CA PRO A 321 -24.52 -16.64 19.59
C PRO A 321 -24.44 -17.54 18.35
N ASP A 322 -24.32 -18.86 18.55
CA ASP A 322 -24.30 -19.84 17.45
C ASP A 322 -25.54 -19.79 16.56
N SER A 323 -26.70 -19.45 17.11
CA SER A 323 -27.93 -19.25 16.33
C SER A 323 -27.77 -18.15 15.28
N VAL A 324 -27.04 -17.08 15.57
CA VAL A 324 -26.75 -15.99 14.62
C VAL A 324 -25.81 -16.48 13.52
N LEU A 325 -24.78 -17.26 13.87
CA LEU A 325 -23.87 -17.87 12.89
C LEU A 325 -24.62 -18.83 11.97
N ASN A 326 -25.55 -19.63 12.52
CA ASN A 326 -26.42 -20.50 11.73
C ASN A 326 -27.30 -19.71 10.75
N VAL A 327 -27.88 -18.58 11.19
CA VAL A 327 -28.68 -17.73 10.29
C VAL A 327 -27.85 -17.18 9.14
N PHE A 328 -26.61 -16.73 9.38
CA PHE A 328 -25.72 -16.29 8.32
C PHE A 328 -25.41 -17.43 7.32
N ASP A 329 -25.07 -18.61 7.82
CA ASP A 329 -24.72 -19.77 6.99
C ASP A 329 -25.93 -20.26 6.16
N GLU A 330 -27.14 -20.28 6.74
CA GLU A 330 -28.34 -20.68 6.02
C GLU A 330 -28.80 -19.63 4.99
N LEU A 331 -28.66 -18.34 5.28
CA LEU A 331 -28.96 -17.28 4.31
C LEU A 331 -28.08 -17.40 3.07
N ASP A 332 -26.78 -17.60 3.25
CA ASP A 332 -25.85 -17.74 2.12
C ASP A 332 -26.17 -18.96 1.25
N LYS A 333 -26.64 -20.06 1.85
CA LYS A 333 -27.07 -21.26 1.10
C LYS A 333 -28.36 -21.01 0.32
N GLN A 334 -29.34 -20.35 0.93
CA GLN A 334 -30.66 -20.15 0.33
C GLN A 334 -30.70 -18.99 -0.67
N THR A 335 -29.75 -18.05 -0.61
CA THR A 335 -29.67 -16.91 -1.53
C THR A 335 -28.33 -16.86 -2.28
N PRO A 336 -27.97 -17.83 -3.13
CA PRO A 336 -26.59 -17.99 -3.65
C PRO A 336 -26.06 -16.81 -4.49
N LYS A 337 -26.92 -15.89 -4.94
CA LYS A 337 -26.52 -14.65 -5.63
C LYS A 337 -26.14 -13.50 -4.68
N TYR A 338 -26.48 -13.63 -3.40
CA TYR A 338 -26.27 -12.63 -2.38
C TYR A 338 -25.64 -13.25 -1.13
N VAL A 339 -24.94 -12.44 -0.37
CA VAL A 339 -24.28 -12.83 0.85
C VAL A 339 -24.79 -11.94 1.96
N ALA A 340 -25.22 -12.51 3.08
CA ALA A 340 -25.71 -11.73 4.21
C ALA A 340 -24.58 -10.89 4.81
N ASN A 341 -24.65 -9.56 4.75
CA ASN A 341 -23.62 -8.68 5.29
C ASN A 341 -23.87 -8.37 6.78
N SER A 342 -25.15 -8.22 7.13
CA SER A 342 -25.56 -7.92 8.50
C SER A 342 -26.93 -8.49 8.83
N LEU A 343 -27.15 -8.71 10.13
CA LEU A 343 -28.42 -9.07 10.73
C LEU A 343 -28.74 -8.05 11.82
N THR A 344 -29.98 -7.61 11.92
CA THR A 344 -30.47 -6.81 13.04
C THR A 344 -31.56 -7.59 13.75
N SER A 345 -31.38 -7.94 15.02
CA SER A 345 -32.42 -8.63 15.79
C SER A 345 -33.67 -7.75 15.88
N GLN A 346 -34.84 -8.38 15.87
CA GLN A 346 -36.13 -7.71 16.11
C GLN A 346 -36.80 -8.27 17.37
N SER A 347 -36.77 -9.59 17.50
CA SER A 347 -37.22 -10.35 18.65
C SER A 347 -36.48 -11.69 18.67
N ASN A 348 -36.78 -12.56 19.64
CA ASN A 348 -36.15 -13.88 19.72
C ASN A 348 -36.28 -14.62 18.38
N ASN A 349 -35.14 -15.02 17.81
CA ASN A 349 -35.05 -15.75 16.54
C ASN A 349 -35.62 -15.02 15.31
N HIS A 350 -35.90 -13.72 15.39
CA HIS A 350 -36.34 -12.91 14.24
C HIS A 350 -35.33 -11.80 13.93
N TYR A 351 -34.97 -11.69 12.66
CA TYR A 351 -33.93 -10.78 12.18
C TYR A 351 -34.36 -10.04 10.91
N ILE A 352 -33.82 -8.84 10.73
CA ILE A 352 -33.74 -8.16 9.44
C ILE A 352 -32.35 -8.40 8.88
N ALA A 353 -32.26 -9.03 7.71
CA ALA A 353 -31.01 -9.33 7.01
C ALA A 353 -30.77 -8.35 5.87
N ALA A 354 -29.56 -7.80 5.79
CA ALA A 354 -29.07 -7.09 4.62
C ALA A 354 -28.21 -8.05 3.78
N LEU A 355 -28.68 -8.39 2.59
CA LEU A 355 -28.05 -9.29 1.63
C LEU A 355 -27.38 -8.47 0.53
N THR A 356 -26.10 -8.72 0.23
CA THR A 356 -25.37 -7.98 -0.83
C THR A 356 -24.76 -8.92 -1.87
N ASP A 357 -24.75 -8.50 -3.12
CA ASP A 357 -24.12 -9.22 -4.23
C ASP A 357 -22.58 -9.21 -4.16
N ASN A 358 -21.97 -8.34 -3.34
CA ASN A 358 -20.51 -8.30 -3.19
C ASN A 358 -20.03 -7.88 -1.79
N VAL A 359 -19.31 -8.77 -1.13
CA VAL A 359 -18.74 -8.60 0.22
C VAL A 359 -17.24 -8.33 0.23
N ASN A 360 -16.57 -8.40 -0.92
CA ASN A 360 -15.12 -8.18 -1.05
C ASN A 360 -14.77 -6.70 -1.03
N LYS A 361 -15.23 -5.95 -0.04
CA LYS A 361 -15.21 -4.47 -0.02
C LYS A 361 -13.81 -3.84 -0.09
N LEU A 362 -12.75 -4.59 0.21
CA LEU A 362 -11.35 -4.16 0.05
C LEU A 362 -10.88 -4.12 -1.41
N THR A 363 -11.47 -4.95 -2.29
CA THR A 363 -11.02 -5.13 -3.69
C THR A 363 -12.14 -4.97 -4.72
N ALA A 364 -13.40 -4.88 -4.29
CA ALA A 364 -14.53 -4.61 -5.15
C ALA A 364 -14.92 -3.12 -5.13
N THR A 365 -15.17 -2.55 -6.31
CA THR A 365 -15.60 -1.16 -6.45
C THR A 365 -16.99 -0.96 -5.85
N ALA A 366 -17.21 0.14 -5.13
CA ALA A 366 -18.47 0.42 -4.43
C ALA A 366 -19.71 0.45 -5.36
N ILE A 367 -19.52 0.76 -6.65
CA ILE A 367 -20.58 0.80 -7.68
C ILE A 367 -21.15 -0.60 -7.99
N GLN A 368 -20.45 -1.67 -7.63
CA GLN A 368 -20.88 -3.05 -7.89
C GLN A 368 -21.74 -3.65 -6.77
N ARG A 369 -22.38 -2.83 -5.92
CA ARG A 369 -23.06 -3.29 -4.70
C ARG A 369 -24.57 -3.05 -4.78
N HIS A 370 -25.32 -4.12 -4.99
CA HIS A 370 -26.77 -4.14 -4.79
C HIS A 370 -27.05 -4.77 -3.42
N THR A 371 -27.92 -4.13 -2.64
CA THR A 371 -28.35 -4.63 -1.33
C THR A 371 -29.84 -4.90 -1.36
N GLN A 372 -30.24 -6.09 -0.90
CA GLN A 372 -31.62 -6.45 -0.62
C GLN A 372 -31.81 -6.56 0.89
N VAL A 373 -33.00 -6.22 1.36
CA VAL A 373 -33.37 -6.39 2.77
C VAL A 373 -34.44 -7.46 2.88
N LYS A 374 -34.29 -8.40 3.82
CA LYS A 374 -35.22 -9.51 4.05
C LYS A 374 -35.55 -9.65 5.53
N LYS A 375 -36.76 -10.11 5.84
CA LYS A 375 -37.12 -10.63 7.16
C LYS A 375 -36.69 -12.10 7.22
N VAL A 376 -36.17 -12.52 8.37
CA VAL A 376 -35.68 -13.87 8.61
C VAL A 376 -36.18 -14.36 9.96
N SER A 377 -36.75 -15.56 10.00
CA SER A 377 -37.12 -16.24 11.24
C SER A 377 -36.39 -17.58 11.35
N LEU A 378 -35.80 -17.86 12.51
CA LEU A 378 -35.11 -19.10 12.82
C LEU A 378 -36.02 -20.03 13.64
N SER A 379 -36.20 -21.26 13.17
CA SER A 379 -36.89 -22.33 13.91
C SER A 379 -36.00 -23.57 13.93
N GLY A 380 -35.49 -23.92 15.10
CA GLY A 380 -34.43 -24.94 15.23
C GLY A 380 -33.18 -24.51 14.46
N GLN A 381 -32.80 -25.29 13.44
CA GLN A 381 -31.66 -24.98 12.56
C GLN A 381 -32.09 -24.41 11.19
N GLN A 382 -33.38 -24.30 10.91
CA GLN A 382 -33.90 -23.84 9.61
C GLN A 382 -34.34 -22.38 9.68
N ILE A 383 -34.12 -21.64 8.58
CA ILE A 383 -34.60 -20.27 8.43
C ILE A 383 -35.75 -20.19 7.42
N THR A 384 -36.66 -19.25 7.66
CA THR A 384 -37.66 -18.80 6.68
C THR A 384 -37.34 -17.36 6.28
N ILE A 385 -37.40 -17.06 4.98
CA ILE A 385 -37.07 -15.74 4.42
C ILE A 385 -38.33 -15.11 3.80
N SER A 386 -38.60 -13.85 4.13
CA SER A 386 -39.68 -13.07 3.50
C SER A 386 -39.23 -11.65 3.17
N ASN A 387 -40.02 -10.93 2.36
CA ASN A 387 -39.75 -9.54 2.03
C ASN A 387 -40.00 -8.63 3.24
N VAL A 388 -39.28 -7.51 3.31
CA VAL A 388 -39.69 -6.39 4.17
C VAL A 388 -40.80 -5.66 3.42
N ASP A 389 -41.94 -5.50 4.08
CA ASP A 389 -43.09 -4.75 3.54
C ASP A 389 -42.84 -3.24 3.57
#